data_AF-E6YSY7-F1
#
_entry.id   AF-E6YSY7-F1
#
_cell.length_a   1.000
_cell.length_b   1.000
_cell.length_c   1.000
_cell.angle_alpha   90.00
_cell.angle_beta   90.00
_cell.angle_gamma   90.00
#
_symmetry.space_group_name_H-M   'P 1'
#
loop_
_entity.id
_entity.type
_entity.pdbx_description
1 polymer ?
#
loop_
_entity_poly.entity_id
_entity_poly.type
_entity_poly.pdbx_seq_one_letter_code
_entity_poly.pdbx_strand_id
1 'polypeptide(L)'
;MLRNVANLVPPSFPDYQYQATSAAIEFAVQLLNVKHIVILGYAHCGGIRNVLNGKCTSLSSGDFIGRWMSLLLPAGEAVTKNKLIIPLKRQTALERIFYSLFTAEFGNISMVKGTYRSRTFGNTRCLV
;
A
#
# COMPACT_ATOMS: atom_id res chain seq x y z
N MET A 1 -11.07 7.12 -9.38
CA MET A 1 -10.11 6.08 -8.95
C MET A 1 -8.88 6.77 -8.37
N LEU A 2 -8.45 6.42 -7.17
CA LEU A 2 -7.19 6.92 -6.58
C LEU A 2 -6.07 5.90 -6.85
N ARG A 3 -4.88 6.39 -7.23
CA ARG A 3 -3.68 5.58 -7.36
C ARG A 3 -2.51 6.34 -6.76
N ASN A 4 -1.72 5.65 -5.92
CA ASN A 4 -0.50 6.19 -5.33
C ASN A 4 0.58 5.09 -5.30
N VAL A 5 1.78 5.45 -4.85
CA VAL A 5 2.90 4.50 -4.79
C VAL A 5 2.56 3.38 -3.80
N ALA A 6 2.56 2.14 -4.29
CA ALA A 6 2.26 0.94 -3.50
C ALA A 6 0.84 0.86 -2.90
N ASN A 7 -0.10 1.69 -3.36
CA ASN A 7 -1.51 1.69 -2.95
C ASN A 7 -1.67 1.81 -1.42
N LEU A 8 -0.84 2.64 -0.77
CA LEU A 8 -0.93 2.84 0.67
C LEU A 8 -2.16 3.69 1.02
N VAL A 9 -2.79 3.38 2.15
CA VAL A 9 -3.83 4.22 2.74
C VAL A 9 -3.30 4.75 4.06
N PRO A 10 -2.75 5.97 4.12
CA PRO A 10 -2.15 6.48 5.34
C PRO A 10 -3.18 6.53 6.48
N PRO A 11 -2.75 6.34 7.74
CA PRO A 11 -3.66 6.53 8.87
C PRO A 11 -4.22 7.96 8.88
N SER A 12 -5.44 8.12 9.39
CA SER A 12 -6.06 9.43 9.57
C SER A 12 -5.34 10.18 10.69
N PHE A 13 -4.35 10.99 10.34
CA PHE A 13 -3.66 11.88 11.27
C PHE A 13 -4.16 13.33 11.11
N PRO A 14 -4.24 14.09 12.22
CA PRO A 14 -4.53 15.53 12.17
C PRO A 14 -3.39 16.35 11.54
N ASP A 15 -2.19 15.78 11.40
CA ASP A 15 -0.97 16.53 11.04
C ASP A 15 -0.79 16.80 9.55
N TYR A 16 -1.86 16.70 8.74
CA TYR A 16 -1.89 17.15 7.34
C TYR A 16 -0.88 16.48 6.38
N GLN A 17 -0.18 15.40 6.78
CA GLN A 17 0.93 14.86 5.99
C GLN A 17 0.51 14.02 4.78
N TYR A 18 -0.77 13.64 4.66
CA TYR A 18 -1.26 12.73 3.63
C TYR A 18 -2.63 13.09 3.01
N GLN A 19 -2.86 14.39 2.79
CA GLN A 19 -4.18 14.94 2.44
C GLN A 19 -4.83 14.35 1.19
N ALA A 20 -4.07 14.05 0.13
CA ALA A 20 -4.67 13.60 -1.13
C ALA A 20 -5.44 12.27 -1.00
N THR A 21 -4.92 11.33 -0.19
CA THR A 21 -5.59 10.04 0.00
C THR A 21 -6.79 10.20 0.94
N SER A 22 -6.63 10.94 2.03
CA SER A 22 -7.71 11.20 2.99
C SER A 22 -8.88 11.96 2.34
N ALA A 23 -8.60 13.02 1.58
CA ALA A 23 -9.63 13.81 0.89
C ALA A 23 -10.38 12.98 -0.16
N ALA A 24 -9.68 12.12 -0.91
CA ALA A 24 -10.32 11.23 -1.88
C ALA A 24 -11.26 10.22 -1.19
N ILE A 25 -10.84 9.68 -0.04
CA ILE A 25 -11.68 8.78 0.76
C ILE A 25 -12.86 9.54 1.34
N GLU A 26 -12.63 10.67 2.01
CA GLU A 26 -13.69 11.51 2.59
C GLU A 26 -14.72 11.93 1.55
N PHE A 27 -14.28 12.35 0.36
CA PHE A 27 -15.19 12.67 -0.75
C PHE A 27 -16.02 11.46 -1.18
N ALA A 28 -15.41 10.29 -1.34
CA ALA A 28 -16.13 9.08 -1.72
C ALA A 28 -17.16 8.67 -0.65
N VAL A 29 -16.81 8.82 0.63
CA VAL A 29 -17.65 8.41 1.76
C VAL A 29 -18.76 9.41 2.04
N GLN A 30 -18.41 10.68 2.29
CA GLN A 30 -19.32 11.69 2.79
C GLN A 30 -20.18 12.30 1.67
N LEU A 31 -19.59 12.51 0.49
CA LEU A 31 -20.27 13.17 -0.63
C LEU A 31 -20.89 12.15 -1.59
N LEU A 32 -20.19 11.06 -1.91
CA LEU A 32 -20.70 10.05 -2.84
C LEU A 32 -21.42 8.88 -2.17
N ASN A 33 -21.35 8.75 -0.84
CA ASN A 33 -22.01 7.69 -0.08
C ASN A 33 -21.67 6.26 -0.59
N VAL A 34 -20.41 6.02 -0.97
CA VAL A 34 -19.99 4.69 -1.41
C VAL A 34 -20.08 3.68 -0.27
N LYS A 35 -20.60 2.48 -0.56
CA LYS A 35 -20.75 1.40 0.44
C LYS A 35 -19.47 0.58 0.64
N HIS A 36 -18.61 0.58 -0.37
CA HIS A 36 -17.43 -0.27 -0.43
C HIS A 36 -16.23 0.51 -0.95
N ILE A 37 -15.09 0.34 -0.28
CA ILE A 37 -13.78 0.78 -0.78
C ILE A 37 -12.94 -0.45 -1.05
N VAL A 38 -12.34 -0.53 -2.24
CA VAL A 38 -11.47 -1.64 -2.61
C VAL A 38 -10.03 -1.16 -2.72
N ILE A 39 -9.14 -1.73 -1.91
CA ILE A 39 -7.69 -1.54 -2.06
C ILE A 39 -7.16 -2.68 -2.93
N LEU A 40 -6.63 -2.32 -4.11
CA LEU A 40 -6.17 -3.28 -5.11
C LEU A 40 -4.66 -3.17 -5.30
N GLY A 41 -3.95 -4.14 -4.74
CA GLY A 41 -2.54 -4.34 -4.95
C GLY A 41 -2.19 -4.97 -6.29
N TYR A 42 -0.91 -4.91 -6.65
CA TYR A 42 -0.37 -5.66 -7.79
C TYR A 42 0.87 -6.44 -7.34
N ALA A 43 1.02 -7.64 -7.90
CA ALA A 43 2.18 -8.49 -7.65
C ALA A 43 3.49 -7.80 -8.09
N HIS A 44 4.56 -8.08 -7.35
CA HIS A 44 5.91 -7.54 -7.57
C HIS A 44 6.02 -6.02 -7.46
N CYS A 45 5.23 -5.42 -6.56
CA CYS A 45 5.21 -3.98 -6.34
C CYS A 45 6.60 -3.40 -6.06
N GLY A 46 6.99 -2.39 -6.86
CA GLY A 46 8.31 -1.77 -6.77
C GLY A 46 8.55 -1.06 -5.43
N GLY A 47 7.53 -0.42 -4.86
CA GLY A 47 7.63 0.19 -3.52
C GLY A 47 7.95 -0.85 -2.43
N ILE A 48 7.17 -1.94 -2.40
CA ILE A 48 7.41 -3.07 -1.48
C ILE A 48 8.82 -3.64 -1.65
N ARG A 49 9.29 -3.79 -2.89
CA ARG A 49 10.63 -4.28 -3.19
C ARG A 49 11.71 -3.34 -2.64
N ASN A 50 11.53 -2.04 -2.76
CA ASN A 50 12.49 -1.06 -2.24
C ASN A 50 12.58 -1.11 -0.71
N VAL A 51 11.44 -1.27 -0.02
CA VAL A 51 11.41 -1.44 1.44
C VAL A 51 12.19 -2.67 1.86
N LEU A 52 11.94 -3.83 1.23
CA LEU A 52 12.64 -5.08 1.54
C LEU A 52 14.16 -5.01 1.26
N ASN A 53 14.58 -4.16 0.32
CA ASN A 53 15.98 -3.97 -0.03
C ASN A 53 16.66 -2.88 0.81
N GLY A 54 15.96 -2.23 1.75
CA GLY A 54 16.50 -1.10 2.52
C GLY A 54 16.81 0.13 1.66
N LYS A 55 16.17 0.27 0.49
CA LYS A 55 16.42 1.34 -0.49
C LYS A 55 15.45 2.52 -0.38
N CYS A 56 14.77 2.66 0.76
CA CYS A 56 13.91 3.80 1.06
C CYS A 56 14.73 4.95 1.64
N THR A 57 15.74 5.40 0.91
CA THR A 57 16.56 6.57 1.26
C THR A 57 15.98 7.81 0.60
N SER A 58 16.08 8.95 1.30
CA SER A 58 15.68 10.24 0.74
C SER A 58 16.41 10.53 -0.57
N LEU A 59 15.64 10.83 -1.62
CA LEU A 59 16.17 11.18 -2.95
C LEU A 59 16.24 12.70 -3.17
N SER A 60 15.73 13.50 -2.23
CA SER A 60 15.69 14.96 -2.34
C SER A 60 15.54 15.62 -0.98
N SER A 61 15.80 16.93 -0.90
CA SER A 61 15.66 17.71 0.35
C SER A 61 14.27 17.64 0.99
N GLY A 62 13.21 17.37 0.22
CA GLY A 62 11.83 17.26 0.72
C GLY A 62 11.40 15.86 1.18
N ASP A 63 12.20 14.84 0.91
CA ASP A 63 11.98 13.41 1.25
C ASP A 63 10.51 12.93 1.18
N PHE A 64 9.84 13.16 0.06
CA PHE A 64 8.45 12.73 -0.09
C PHE A 64 8.32 11.20 -0.16
N ILE A 65 9.24 10.54 -0.86
CA ILE A 65 9.22 9.09 -1.06
C ILE A 65 9.65 8.36 0.22
N GLY A 66 10.71 8.78 0.90
CA GLY A 66 11.13 8.14 2.16
C GLY A 66 10.06 8.23 3.22
N ARG A 67 9.47 9.43 3.43
CA ARG A 67 8.32 9.60 4.33
C ARG A 67 7.12 8.75 3.94
N TRP A 68 6.73 8.74 2.66
CA TRP A 68 5.62 7.91 2.18
C TRP A 68 5.88 6.41 2.42
N MET A 69 7.07 5.94 2.07
CA MET A 69 7.46 4.55 2.22
C MET A 69 7.74 4.17 3.69
N SER A 70 7.88 5.14 4.60
CA SER A 70 8.05 4.87 6.02
C SER A 70 6.87 4.11 6.64
N LEU A 71 5.66 4.30 6.08
CA LEU A 71 4.44 3.59 6.45
C LEU A 71 4.55 2.07 6.28
N LEU A 72 5.48 1.61 5.44
CA LEU A 72 5.74 0.19 5.18
C LEU A 72 6.87 -0.40 6.03
N LEU A 73 7.70 0.42 6.68
CA LEU A 73 8.90 -0.05 7.38
C LEU A 73 8.58 -1.04 8.51
N PRO A 74 7.59 -0.83 9.39
CA PRO A 74 7.30 -1.78 10.47
C PRO A 74 6.93 -3.17 9.93
N ALA A 75 6.08 -3.21 8.89
CA ALA A 75 5.70 -4.46 8.23
C ALA A 75 6.87 -5.10 7.48
N GLY A 76 7.70 -4.29 6.81
CA GLY A 76 8.89 -4.75 6.11
C GLY A 76 9.92 -5.37 7.05
N GLU A 77 10.14 -4.77 8.22
CA GLU A 77 10.99 -5.33 9.26
C GLU A 77 10.44 -6.62 9.83
N ALA A 78 9.14 -6.68 10.13
CA ALA A 78 8.49 -7.89 10.63
C ALA A 78 8.66 -9.07 9.66
N VAL A 79 8.45 -8.83 8.36
CA VAL A 79 8.64 -9.85 7.31
C VAL A 79 10.11 -10.25 7.17
N THR A 80 11.04 -9.30 7.31
CA THR A 80 12.47 -9.56 7.14
C THR A 80 13.06 -10.31 8.34
N LYS A 81 12.65 -9.97 9.57
CA LYS A 81 13.09 -10.59 10.82
C LYS A 81 12.46 -11.97 11.05
N ASN A 82 11.31 -12.24 10.47
CA ASN A 82 10.64 -13.54 10.60
C ASN A 82 11.38 -14.64 9.82
N LYS A 83 12.09 -15.51 10.55
CA LYS A 83 12.87 -16.64 10.00
C LYS A 83 12.01 -17.72 9.32
N LEU A 84 10.71 -17.78 9.61
CA LEU A 84 9.78 -18.71 8.97
C LEU A 84 9.45 -18.29 7.52
N ILE A 85 9.67 -17.02 7.18
CA ILE A 85 9.44 -16.50 5.83
C ILE A 85 10.73 -16.61 5.03
N ILE A 86 10.77 -17.58 4.10
CA ILE A 86 11.89 -17.74 3.19
C ILE A 86 12.11 -16.46 2.35
N PRO A 87 13.37 -16.06 2.07
CA PRO A 87 13.68 -14.80 1.38
C PRO A 87 12.88 -14.59 0.08
N LEU A 88 12.74 -15.64 -0.73
CA LEU A 88 11.99 -15.62 -1.99
C LEU A 88 10.49 -15.32 -1.84
N LYS A 89 9.92 -15.51 -0.64
CA LYS A 89 8.50 -15.24 -0.36
C LYS A 89 8.26 -13.91 0.34
N ARG A 90 9.31 -13.18 0.76
CA ARG A 90 9.17 -11.91 1.48
C ARG A 90 8.39 -10.86 0.70
N GLN A 91 8.61 -10.76 -0.61
CA GLN A 91 7.85 -9.85 -1.49
C GLN A 91 6.34 -10.13 -1.40
N THR A 92 5.93 -11.37 -1.67
CA THR A 92 4.51 -11.76 -1.64
C THR A 92 3.92 -11.72 -0.23
N ALA A 93 4.72 -12.02 0.79
CA ALA A 93 4.29 -11.94 2.19
C ALA A 93 3.99 -10.49 2.56
N LEU A 94 4.91 -9.56 2.26
CA LEU A 94 4.71 -8.14 2.57
C LEU A 94 3.58 -7.53 1.74
N GLU A 95 3.45 -7.88 0.46
CA GLU A 95 2.29 -7.50 -0.36
C GLU A 95 0.97 -7.89 0.30
N ARG A 96 0.85 -9.09 0.88
CA ARG A 96 -0.38 -9.56 1.51
C ARG A 96 -0.63 -8.93 2.88
N ILE A 97 0.41 -8.88 3.72
CA ILE A 97 0.31 -8.37 5.09
C ILE A 97 -0.01 -6.88 5.07
N PHE A 98 0.65 -6.12 4.20
CA PHE A 98 0.46 -4.68 4.13
C PHE A 98 -1.01 -4.28 3.91
N TYR A 99 -1.72 -4.96 3.00
CA TYR A 99 -3.13 -4.66 2.77
C TYR A 99 -3.99 -4.97 4.01
N SER A 100 -3.64 -5.98 4.81
CA SER A 100 -4.37 -6.30 6.04
C SER A 100 -4.27 -5.21 7.11
N LEU A 101 -3.18 -4.43 7.15
CA LEU A 101 -2.91 -3.46 8.21
C LEU A 101 -3.70 -2.15 8.08
N PHE A 102 -4.31 -1.85 6.92
CA PHE A 102 -5.19 -0.68 6.79
C PHE A 102 -6.60 -1.01 7.21
N THR A 103 -6.92 -0.67 8.46
CA THR A 103 -8.29 -0.42 8.89
C THR A 103 -8.37 1.08 9.10
N ALA A 104 -8.91 1.79 8.11
CA ALA A 104 -9.21 3.19 8.31
C ALA A 104 -10.60 3.29 8.96
N GLU A 105 -10.69 3.99 10.09
CA GLU A 105 -11.95 4.22 10.80
C GLU A 105 -12.79 5.30 10.10
N PHE A 106 -13.26 5.01 8.88
CA PHE A 106 -14.23 5.86 8.18
C PHE A 106 -15.63 5.24 8.31
N GLY A 107 -16.17 5.23 9.54
CA GLY A 107 -17.55 4.79 9.83
C GLY A 107 -17.85 3.33 9.47
N ASN A 108 -19.12 3.05 9.11
CA ASN A 108 -19.65 1.70 8.78
C ASN A 108 -19.24 1.17 7.39
N ILE A 109 -18.10 1.59 6.84
CA ILE A 109 -17.69 1.18 5.50
C ILE A 109 -16.89 -0.11 5.55
N SER A 110 -17.26 -1.03 4.65
CA SER A 110 -16.47 -2.23 4.42
C SER A 110 -15.31 -1.94 3.48
N MET A 111 -14.09 -2.18 3.98
CA MET A 111 -12.88 -2.18 3.17
C MET A 111 -12.59 -3.59 2.65
N VAL A 112 -12.64 -3.75 1.33
CA VAL A 112 -12.26 -4.99 0.65
C VAL A 112 -10.83 -4.89 0.17
N LYS A 113 -10.02 -5.91 0.47
CA LYS A 113 -8.58 -5.95 0.19
C LYS A 113 -8.30 -7.04 -0.83
N GLY A 114 -7.59 -6.71 -1.92
CA GLY A 114 -7.26 -7.66 -2.98
C GLY A 114 -5.85 -7.43 -3.54
N THR A 115 -5.29 -8.47 -4.17
CA THR A 115 -4.02 -8.37 -4.91
C THR A 115 -4.19 -9.01 -6.27
N TYR A 116 -3.97 -8.23 -7.33
CA TYR A 116 -3.93 -8.74 -8.69
C TYR A 116 -2.59 -9.42 -8.97
N ARG A 117 -2.63 -10.54 -9.69
CA ARG A 117 -1.42 -11.19 -10.22
C ARG A 117 -1.29 -10.78 -11.68
N SER A 118 -0.20 -10.10 -12.03
CA SER A 118 0.10 -9.91 -13.44
C SER A 118 0.34 -11.29 -14.07
N ARG A 119 -0.50 -11.68 -15.03
CA ARG A 119 -0.15 -12.74 -15.98
C ARG A 119 0.39 -12.07 -17.23
N THR A 120 1.54 -12.54 -17.68
CA THR A 120 2.05 -12.24 -19.01
C THR A 120 1.32 -13.14 -20.00
N PHE A 121 0.58 -12.52 -20.93
CA PHE A 121 0.10 -13.17 -22.14
C PHE A 121 0.93 -12.62 -23.31
N GLY A 122 1.90 -13.40 -23.78
CA GLY A 122 2.92 -12.89 -24.71
C GLY A 122 3.72 -11.73 -24.09
N ASN A 123 3.90 -10.65 -24.84
CA ASN A 123 4.59 -9.43 -24.38
C ASN A 123 3.70 -8.47 -23.58
N THR A 124 2.42 -8.78 -23.40
CA THR A 124 1.48 -7.91 -22.70
C THR A 124 1.36 -8.34 -21.24
N ARG A 125 1.64 -7.41 -20.32
CA ARG A 125 1.29 -7.59 -18.90
C ARG A 125 -0.16 -7.18 -18.71
N CYS A 126 -1.03 -8.17 -18.54
CA CYS A 126 -2.40 -7.94 -18.12
C CYS A 126 -2.49 -8.00 -16.59
N LEU A 127 -3.20 -7.04 -16.01
CA LEU A 127 -3.60 -7.08 -14.60
C LEU A 127 -4.82 -8.01 -14.51
N VAL A 128 -4.68 -9.14 -13.81
CA VAL A 128 -5.75 -10.13 -13.58
C VAL A 128 -5.92 -10.38 -12.10
#